data_AF-A0A2N2NUX2-F1
#
_entry.id   AF-A0A2N2NUX2-F1
#
_cell.length_a   1.000
_cell.length_b   1.000
_cell.length_c   1.000
_cell.angle_alpha   90.00
_cell.angle_beta   90.00
_cell.angle_gamma   90.00
#
_symmetry.space_group_name_H-M   'P 1'
#
loop_
_entity.id
_entity.type
_entity.pdbx_description
1 polymer ?
#
loop_
_entity_poly.entity_id
_entity_poly.type
_entity_poly.pdbx_seq_one_letter_code
_entity_poly.pdbx_strand_id
1 'polypeptide(L)' 'MNAIQAYKHYYIDRDHEQVDLFRLLKNEYGIEKIIYPGSYIHISPSFIFPDVVYIDSDKNAKMYFQSNDLIHLVNTKK' A
#
# COMPACT_ATOMS: atom_id res chain seq x y z
N MET A 1 3.87 -17.53 -3.85
CA MET A 1 3.14 -16.73 -2.86
C MET A 1 2.25 -15.76 -3.62
N ASN A 2 0.94 -15.72 -3.35
CA ASN A 2 0.05 -14.73 -3.99
C ASN A 2 0.22 -13.34 -3.37
N ALA A 3 -0.44 -12.31 -3.92
CA ALA A 3 -0.23 -10.93 -3.48
C ALA A 3 -0.64 -10.71 -2.01
N ILE A 4 -1.74 -11.33 -1.56
CA ILE A 4 -2.20 -11.25 -0.16
C ILE A 4 -1.21 -11.88 0.80
N GLN A 5 -0.72 -13.09 0.49
CA GLN A 5 0.26 -13.79 1.32
C GLN A 5 1.57 -13.00 1.39
N ALA A 6 1.99 -12.40 0.27
CA ALA A 6 3.17 -11.55 0.22
C ALA A 6 2.96 -10.31 1.09
N TYR A 7 1.84 -9.61 0.93
CA TYR A 7 1.53 -8.44 1.74
C TYR A 7 1.52 -8.76 3.25
N LYS A 8 0.88 -9.87 3.64
CA LYS A 8 0.89 -10.35 5.03
C LYS A 8 2.31 -10.58 5.53
N HIS A 9 3.13 -11.30 4.78
CA HIS A 9 4.51 -11.64 5.17
C HIS A 9 5.42 -10.41 5.32
N TYR A 10 5.28 -9.41 4.44
CA TYR A 10 6.17 -8.25 4.42
C TYR A 10 5.70 -7.09 5.33
N TYR A 11 4.38 -6.91 5.52
CA TYR A 11 3.86 -5.72 6.22
C TYR A 11 3.02 -6.03 7.46
N ILE A 12 2.17 -7.06 7.43
CA ILE A 12 1.33 -7.38 8.60
C ILE A 12 2.15 -8.09 9.67
N ASP A 13 2.82 -9.19 9.30
CA ASP A 13 3.57 -10.04 10.24
C ASP A 13 4.78 -9.32 10.86
N ARG A 14 5.18 -8.19 10.26
CA ARG A 14 6.31 -7.37 10.71
C ARG A 14 5.87 -6.07 11.39
N ASP A 15 4.58 -5.82 11.52
CA ASP A 15 4.04 -4.54 12.02
C ASP A 15 4.59 -3.31 11.28
N HIS A 16 4.57 -3.37 9.95
CA HIS A 16 5.20 -2.40 9.05
C HIS A 16 4.20 -1.71 8.10
N GLU A 17 2.89 -1.79 8.39
CA GLU A 17 1.85 -1.14 7.57
C GLU A 17 1.84 0.40 7.72
N GLN A 18 2.42 0.96 8.79
CA GLN A 18 2.60 2.41 8.99
C GLN A 18 1.30 3.25 8.90
N VAL A 19 0.14 2.63 9.13
CA VAL A 19 -1.18 3.25 8.92
C VAL A 19 -1.36 4.52 9.75
N ASP A 20 -0.94 4.51 11.02
CA ASP A 20 -1.08 5.66 11.91
C ASP A 20 -0.21 6.84 11.49
N LEU A 21 0.99 6.57 10.97
CA LEU A 21 1.86 7.61 10.40
C LEU A 21 1.19 8.26 9.18
N PHE A 22 0.66 7.46 8.25
CA PHE A 22 -0.01 8.00 7.07
C PHE A 22 -1.26 8.79 7.44
N ARG A 23 -2.02 8.33 8.44
CA ARG A 23 -3.20 9.05 8.95
C ARG A 23 -2.84 10.38 9.57
N LEU A 24 -1.77 10.42 10.37
CA LEU A 24 -1.23 11.67 10.93
C LEU A 24 -0.87 12.66 9.81
N LEU A 25 -0.09 12.22 8.81
CA LEU A 25 0.32 13.08 7.69
C LEU A 25 -0.88 13.60 6.88
N LYS A 26 -1.87 12.76 6.61
CA LYS A 26 -3.10 13.18 5.92
C LYS A 26 -3.81 14.28 6.68
N ASN A 27 -4.00 14.10 7.99
CA ASN A 27 -4.75 15.03 8.82
C ASN A 27 -4.00 16.36 9.03
N GLU A 28 -2.68 16.30 9.21
CA GLU A 28 -1.86 17.48 9.44
C GLU A 28 -1.76 18.38 8.20
N TYR A 29 -1.63 17.77 7.02
CA TYR A 29 -1.31 18.50 5.79
C TYR A 29 -2.43 18.49 4.74
N GLY A 30 -3.57 17.86 5.01
CA GLY A 30 -4.71 17.79 4.08
C GLY A 30 -4.37 17.04 2.78
N ILE A 31 -3.54 16.01 2.84
CA ILE A 31 -2.99 15.35 1.65
C ILE A 31 -4.07 14.50 0.96
N GLU A 32 -4.30 14.78 -0.32
CA GLU A 32 -5.22 13.99 -1.17
C GLU A 32 -4.49 13.11 -2.20
N LYS A 33 -3.33 13.54 -2.69
CA LYS A 33 -2.61 12.86 -3.77
C LYS A 33 -1.16 12.65 -3.40
N ILE A 34 -0.65 11.43 -3.60
CA ILE A 34 0.75 11.11 -3.33
C ILE A 34 1.38 10.26 -4.43
N ILE A 35 2.70 10.35 -4.53
CA ILE A 35 3.56 9.41 -5.25
C ILE A 35 4.36 8.63 -4.21
N TYR A 36 4.34 7.30 -4.29
CA TYR A 36 4.99 6.42 -3.33
C TYR A 36 6.07 5.55 -4.01
N PRO A 37 7.32 6.05 -4.08
CA PRO A 37 8.42 5.35 -4.71
C PRO A 37 9.02 4.25 -3.81
N GLY A 38 9.54 3.18 -4.43
CA GLY A 38 10.14 2.05 -3.70
C GLY A 38 9.11 1.27 -2.89
N SER A 39 7.89 1.22 -3.39
CA SER A 39 6.73 0.68 -2.67
C SER A 39 6.76 -0.83 -2.47
N TYR A 40 7.46 -1.57 -3.32
CA TYR A 40 7.30 -3.00 -3.54
C TYR A 40 5.82 -3.41 -3.68
N ILE A 41 5.13 -3.75 -2.58
CA ILE A 41 3.65 -3.98 -2.55
C ILE A 41 3.00 -3.34 -1.32
N HIS A 42 3.63 -2.32 -0.73
CA HIS A 42 3.14 -1.62 0.45
C HIS A 42 1.94 -0.73 0.10
N ILE A 43 0.75 -1.34 0.03
CA ILE A 43 -0.50 -0.67 -0.36
C ILE A 43 -1.20 0.09 0.78
N SER A 44 -0.64 0.10 1.99
CA SER A 44 -1.18 0.84 3.14
C SER A 44 -1.48 2.32 2.88
N PRO A 45 -0.69 3.06 2.05
CA PRO A 45 -1.05 4.43 1.72
C PRO A 45 -2.44 4.55 1.09
N SER A 46 -2.91 3.56 0.31
CA SER A 46 -4.26 3.56 -0.27
C SER A 46 -5.39 3.30 0.74
N PHE A 47 -5.08 2.90 1.97
CA PHE A 47 -6.08 2.86 3.05
C PHE A 47 -6.41 4.28 3.53
N ILE A 48 -5.50 5.23 3.34
CA ILE A 48 -5.57 6.57 3.93
C ILE A 48 -5.78 7.64 2.85
N PHE A 49 -4.93 7.67 1.83
CA PHE A 49 -4.95 8.70 0.78
C PHE A 49 -5.88 8.28 -0.36
N PRO A 50 -6.70 9.21 -0.90
CA PRO A 50 -7.68 8.88 -1.94
C PRO A 50 -7.03 8.58 -3.30
N ASP A 51 -5.91 9.22 -3.64
CA ASP A 51 -5.19 9.04 -4.91
C ASP A 51 -3.70 8.74 -4.64
N VAL A 52 -3.27 7.54 -5.03
CA VAL A 52 -1.91 7.03 -4.77
C VAL A 52 -1.32 6.46 -6.05
N VAL A 53 -0.16 7.00 -6.45
CA VAL A 53 0.64 6.44 -7.54
C VAL A 53 1.82 5.68 -6.96
N TYR A 54 1.87 4.37 -7.20
CA TYR A 54 2.95 3.48 -6.78
C TYR A 54 4.03 3.41 -7.87
N ILE A 55 5.30 3.57 -7.48
CA ILE A 55 6.45 3.47 -8.39
C ILE A 55 7.43 2.46 -7.82
N ASP A 56 7.64 1.37 -8.56
CA ASP A 56 8.65 0.36 -8.21
C ASP A 56 9.18 -0.35 -9.46
N SER A 57 10.46 -0.73 -9.42
CA SER A 57 11.14 -1.46 -10.51
C SER A 57 11.23 -2.96 -10.28
N ASP A 58 10.83 -3.46 -9.10
CA ASP A 58 10.86 -4.88 -8.79
C ASP A 58 9.85 -5.67 -9.66
N LYS A 59 10.32 -6.76 -10.25
CA LYS A 59 9.51 -7.61 -11.14
C LYS A 59 8.32 -8.25 -10.42
N ASN A 60 8.46 -8.58 -9.14
CA ASN A 60 7.39 -9.17 -8.35
C ASN A 60 6.36 -8.12 -7.98
N ALA A 61 6.79 -6.89 -7.65
CA ALA A 61 5.86 -5.76 -7.46
C ALA A 61 4.94 -5.61 -8.67
N LYS A 62 5.50 -5.54 -9.87
CA LYS A 62 4.72 -5.47 -11.13
C LYS A 62 3.72 -6.62 -11.25
N MET A 63 4.16 -7.85 -10.99
CA MET A 63 3.28 -9.04 -11.05
C MET A 63 2.14 -8.96 -10.03
N TYR A 64 2.41 -8.51 -8.80
CA TYR A 64 1.39 -8.42 -7.75
C TYR A 64 0.37 -7.31 -8.02
N PHE A 65 0.80 -6.16 -8.53
CA PHE A 65 -0.10 -5.06 -8.93
C PHE A 65 -0.97 -5.39 -10.16
N GLN A 66 -0.62 -6.42 -10.93
CA GLN A 66 -1.47 -6.94 -12.01
C GLN A 66 -2.59 -7.88 -11.50
N SER A 67 -2.58 -8.26 -10.21
CA SER A 67 -3.63 -9.06 -9.58
C SER A 67 -4.72 -8.17 -8.96
N ASN A 68 -5.98 -8.62 -9.02
CA ASN A 68 -7.10 -7.98 -8.32
C ASN A 68 -7.08 -8.19 -6.80
N ASP A 69 -6.22 -9.08 -6.30
CA ASP A 69 -6.13 -9.43 -4.89
C ASP A 69 -5.90 -8.19 -3.99
N LEU A 70 -4.95 -7.32 -4.39
CA LEU A 70 -4.60 -6.13 -3.61
C LEU A 70 -5.74 -5.10 -3.58
N ILE A 71 -6.56 -5.02 -4.64
CA ILE A 71 -7.73 -4.13 -4.71
C ILE A 71 -8.74 -4.53 -3.63
N HIS A 72 -9.01 -5.84 -3.51
CA HIS A 72 -9.91 -6.32 -2.47
C HIS A 72 -9.40 -5.94 -1.07
N LEU A 73 -8.10 -6.10 -0.81
CA LEU A 73 -7.49 -5.75 0.46
C LEU A 73 -7.55 -4.24 0.77
N VAL A 74 -7.35 -3.38 -0.23
CA VAL A 74 -7.53 -1.92 -0.06
C VAL A 74 -8.97 -1.61 0.34
N ASN A 75 -9.95 -2.20 -0.33
CA ASN A 75 -11.36 -1.89 -0.08
C ASN A 75 -11.86 -2.37 1.29
N THR A 76 -11.27 -3.42 1.86
CA THR A 76 -11.63 -3.89 3.21
C THR A 76 -10.94 -3.11 4.34
N LYS A 77 -9.88 -2.35 4.05
CA LYS A 77 -9.09 -1.60 5.03
C LYS A 77 -9.23 -0.07 4.95
N LYS A 78 -9.97 0.45 3.97
CA LYS A 78 -10.31 1.88 3.87
C LYS A 78 -11.21 2.35 5.01
#